data_AF-A0A2E6WH09-F1
#
_entry.id   AF-A0A2E6WH09-F1
#
_cell.length_a   1.000
_cell.length_b   1.000
_cell.length_c   1.000
_cell.angle_alpha   90.00
_cell.angle_beta   90.00
_cell.angle_gamma   90.00
#
_symmetry.space_group_name_H-M   'P 1'
#
loop_
_entity.id
_entity.type
_entity.pdbx_description
1 polymer ?
#
loop_
_entity_poly.entity_id
_entity_poly.type
_entity_poly.pdbx_seq_one_letter_code
_entity_poly.pdbx_strand_id
1 'polypeptide(L)'
;MKRLILIKLSALLIAGSIAEAIQAQAYCALRDPVRQIGELYPGHSYVSHVGVVTTAARKEVSNRLPFTLHFNELGSHTLYAVGKGETKVGYVHVRPEITRWGIMEITWSLDADLRVQDFAFQRCRNRRRAILENEDFKKQIRGKSFDELLSLINQDGTSLTDDGIAVNSLDEEFAASVIRCALKTIVLTDIVWEKQVQAARILPQDSKLQAVTKVYTPSLQTALERMFIGDNNDIDRENVKAFRIVDGSKKKDS
;
A
#
# COMPACT_ATOMS: atom_id res chain seq x y z
N MET A 1 -52.43 -42.43 24.84
CA MET A 1 -52.08 -40.99 25.04
C MET A 1 -50.67 -40.76 25.60
N LYS A 2 -50.27 -41.34 26.74
CA LYS A 2 -48.94 -41.09 27.35
C LYS A 2 -47.72 -41.40 26.45
N ARG A 3 -47.77 -42.46 25.63
CA ARG A 3 -46.69 -42.81 24.68
C ARG A 3 -46.52 -41.82 23.51
N LEU A 4 -47.62 -41.25 23.01
CA LEU A 4 -47.55 -40.23 21.94
C LEU A 4 -47.01 -38.88 22.46
N ILE A 5 -47.27 -38.56 23.73
CA ILE A 5 -46.72 -37.36 24.38
C ILE A 5 -45.22 -37.52 24.61
N LEU A 6 -44.75 -38.70 25.04
CA LEU A 6 -43.32 -38.98 25.18
C LEU A 6 -42.58 -38.88 23.84
N ILE A 7 -43.11 -39.46 22.76
CA ILE A 7 -42.47 -39.41 21.44
C ILE A 7 -42.39 -37.97 20.92
N LYS A 8 -43.43 -37.15 21.14
CA LYS A 8 -43.41 -35.73 20.77
C LYS A 8 -42.43 -34.91 21.62
N LEU A 9 -42.29 -35.20 22.92
CA LEU A 9 -41.29 -34.55 23.78
C LEU A 9 -39.86 -34.95 23.40
N SER A 10 -39.62 -36.22 23.05
CA SER A 10 -38.31 -36.69 22.62
C SER A 10 -37.90 -36.07 21.28
N ALA A 11 -38.84 -35.94 20.32
CA ALA A 11 -38.57 -35.27 19.05
C ALA A 11 -38.27 -33.76 19.22
N LEU A 12 -38.93 -33.10 20.18
CA LEU A 12 -38.70 -31.68 20.49
C LEU A 12 -37.35 -31.44 21.18
N LEU A 13 -36.90 -32.38 22.03
CA LEU A 13 -35.58 -32.31 22.67
C LEU A 13 -34.43 -32.51 21.67
N ILE A 14 -34.59 -33.42 20.70
CA ILE A 14 -33.56 -33.70 19.69
C ILE A 14 -33.43 -32.55 18.68
N ALA A 15 -34.52 -31.85 18.36
CA ALA A 15 -34.50 -30.68 17.48
C ALA A 15 -33.86 -29.43 18.13
N GLY A 16 -33.82 -29.33 19.46
CA GLY A 16 -33.22 -28.21 20.18
C GLY A 16 -31.68 -28.31 20.33
N SER A 17 -31.09 -29.48 20.10
CA SER A 17 -29.66 -29.73 20.36
C SER A 17 -28.74 -29.43 19.17
N ILE A 18 -29.26 -29.02 18.01
CA ILE A 18 -28.45 -28.76 16.80
C ILE A 18 -28.23 -27.24 16.57
N ALA A 19 -28.68 -26.40 17.50
CA ALA A 19 -28.28 -24.99 17.54
C ALA A 19 -26.88 -24.83 18.14
N GLU A 20 -25.89 -25.59 17.67
CA GLU A 20 -24.52 -25.15 17.80
C GLU A 20 -24.42 -23.86 16.99
N ALA A 21 -24.14 -22.77 17.70
CA ALA A 21 -23.84 -21.50 17.07
C ALA A 21 -22.72 -21.76 16.08
N ILE A 22 -23.05 -21.80 14.79
CA ILE A 22 -22.09 -21.59 13.71
C ILE A 22 -21.66 -20.13 13.91
N GLN A 23 -20.72 -19.96 14.83
CA GLN A 23 -19.84 -18.81 14.93
C GLN A 23 -18.99 -18.91 13.66
N ALA A 24 -19.57 -18.52 12.52
CA ALA A 24 -18.80 -18.05 11.40
C ALA A 24 -18.12 -16.76 11.89
N GLN A 25 -17.10 -16.91 12.73
CA GLN A 25 -16.12 -15.88 12.94
C GLN A 25 -15.53 -15.66 11.55
N ALA A 26 -15.93 -14.55 10.93
CA ALA A 26 -15.20 -14.02 9.81
C ALA A 26 -13.76 -13.88 10.30
N TYR A 27 -12.92 -14.83 9.88
CA TYR A 27 -11.49 -14.82 10.15
C TYR A 27 -10.92 -13.66 9.36
N CYS A 28 -11.06 -12.46 9.92
CA CYS A 28 -10.51 -11.20 9.43
C CYS A 28 -9.06 -11.03 9.89
N ALA A 29 -8.35 -12.13 10.18
CA ALA A 29 -6.90 -12.07 10.27
C ALA A 29 -6.40 -12.07 8.83
N LEU A 30 -6.15 -10.84 8.33
CA LEU A 30 -5.26 -10.60 7.22
C LEU A 30 -4.03 -11.48 7.42
N ARG A 31 -3.74 -12.35 6.45
CA ARG A 31 -2.65 -13.32 6.60
C ARG A 31 -1.32 -12.56 6.63
N ASP A 32 -0.44 -12.91 7.57
CA ASP A 32 0.90 -12.34 7.59
C ASP A 32 1.60 -12.60 6.24
N PRO A 33 2.14 -11.58 5.56
CA PRO A 33 2.74 -11.69 4.24
C PRO A 33 4.19 -12.20 4.32
N VAL A 34 4.52 -13.12 5.24
CA VAL A 34 5.92 -13.54 5.48
C VAL A 34 6.60 -14.03 4.19
N ARG A 35 5.88 -14.84 3.41
CA ARG A 35 6.37 -15.34 2.11
C ARG A 35 6.62 -14.20 1.13
N GLN A 36 5.66 -13.29 1.00
CA GLN A 36 5.74 -12.14 0.10
C GLN A 36 6.82 -11.15 0.52
N ILE A 37 7.07 -10.95 1.81
CA ILE A 37 8.20 -10.13 2.28
C ILE A 37 9.52 -10.73 1.80
N GLY A 38 9.68 -12.05 1.87
CA GLY A 38 10.87 -12.74 1.36
C GLY A 38 11.04 -12.63 -0.17
N GLU A 39 9.92 -12.59 -0.92
CA GLU A 39 9.92 -12.39 -2.37
C GLU A 39 10.25 -10.95 -2.76
N LEU A 40 9.66 -9.97 -2.07
CA LEU A 40 9.80 -8.54 -2.35
C LEU A 40 11.11 -7.94 -1.81
N TYR A 41 11.62 -8.48 -0.70
CA TYR A 41 12.86 -8.06 -0.06
C TYR A 41 13.77 -9.24 0.32
N PRO A 42 14.37 -9.93 -0.66
CA PRO A 42 15.27 -11.05 -0.39
C PRO A 42 16.43 -10.64 0.54
N GLY A 43 16.68 -11.42 1.59
CA GLY A 43 17.79 -11.19 2.52
C GLY A 43 17.64 -10.01 3.49
N HIS A 44 16.45 -9.41 3.57
CA HIS A 44 16.16 -8.32 4.51
C HIS A 44 15.47 -8.86 5.77
N SER A 45 15.66 -8.13 6.88
CA SER A 45 14.90 -8.35 8.12
C SER A 45 13.70 -7.41 8.17
N TYR A 46 12.69 -7.73 8.98
CA TYR A 46 11.55 -6.86 9.19
C TYR A 46 11.07 -6.85 10.64
N VAL A 47 10.39 -5.76 11.02
CA VAL A 47 9.72 -5.59 12.31
C VAL A 47 8.24 -5.29 12.06
N SER A 48 7.35 -5.98 12.76
CA SER A 48 5.91 -5.76 12.69
C SER A 48 5.45 -4.67 13.67
N HIS A 49 4.64 -3.74 13.18
CA HIS A 49 3.98 -2.69 13.98
C HIS A 49 2.47 -2.81 13.81
N VAL A 50 1.78 -3.22 14.87
CA VAL A 50 0.32 -3.26 14.90
C VAL A 50 -0.22 -1.85 15.13
N GLY A 51 -1.06 -1.38 14.21
CA GLY A 51 -1.74 -0.08 14.28
C GLY A 51 -3.25 -0.26 14.41
N VAL A 52 -3.91 0.68 15.06
CA VAL A 52 -5.38 0.75 15.16
C VAL A 52 -5.86 1.97 14.41
N VAL A 53 -6.76 1.78 13.44
CA VAL A 53 -7.35 2.91 12.71
C VAL A 53 -8.44 3.55 13.57
N THR A 54 -8.12 4.69 14.17
CA THR A 54 -9.06 5.47 15.00
C THR A 54 -10.10 6.20 14.13
N THR A 55 -11.15 6.71 14.76
CA THR A 55 -12.14 7.57 14.08
C THR A 55 -11.50 8.82 13.48
N ALA A 56 -10.52 9.42 14.18
CA ALA A 56 -9.78 10.58 13.69
C ALA A 56 -8.97 10.22 12.43
N ALA A 57 -8.18 9.13 12.50
CA ALA A 57 -7.42 8.65 11.36
C ALA A 57 -8.34 8.31 10.17
N ARG A 58 -9.50 7.68 10.42
CA ARG A 58 -10.48 7.39 9.37
C ARG A 58 -10.99 8.66 8.69
N LYS A 59 -11.28 9.72 9.45
CA LYS A 59 -11.72 11.01 8.88
C LYS A 59 -10.64 11.61 7.99
N GLU A 60 -9.40 11.59 8.45
CA GLU A 60 -8.26 12.11 7.71
C GLU A 60 -7.99 11.32 6.42
N VAL A 61 -8.04 9.98 6.50
CA VAL A 61 -7.94 9.10 5.33
C VAL A 61 -9.04 9.43 4.31
N SER A 62 -10.30 9.55 4.76
CA SER A 62 -11.42 9.89 3.88
C SER A 62 -11.29 11.27 3.23
N ASN A 63 -10.61 12.23 3.86
CA ASN A 63 -10.38 13.55 3.26
C ASN A 63 -9.33 13.52 2.13
N ARG A 64 -8.45 12.51 2.13
CA ARG A 64 -7.38 12.38 1.12
C ARG A 64 -7.78 11.53 -0.08
N LEU A 65 -8.79 10.67 0.05
CA LEU A 65 -9.19 9.74 -1.00
C LEU A 65 -10.44 10.23 -1.73
N PRO A 66 -10.52 10.08 -3.07
CA PRO A 66 -11.71 10.48 -3.85
C PRO A 66 -12.88 9.50 -3.72
N PHE A 67 -12.71 8.40 -2.98
CA PHE A 67 -13.70 7.34 -2.81
C PHE A 67 -13.90 6.99 -1.34
N THR A 68 -15.05 6.38 -1.05
CA THR A 68 -15.41 5.98 0.31
C THR A 68 -14.78 4.66 0.70
N LEU A 69 -14.41 4.55 1.98
CA LEU A 69 -13.89 3.32 2.56
C LEU A 69 -15.00 2.60 3.31
N HIS A 70 -15.07 1.28 3.16
CA HIS A 70 -16.08 0.50 3.87
C HIS A 70 -15.83 0.55 5.39
N PHE A 71 -16.89 0.60 6.20
CA PHE A 71 -16.77 0.80 7.64
C PHE A 71 -15.95 -0.32 8.32
N ASN A 72 -16.10 -1.56 7.87
CA ASN A 72 -15.33 -2.71 8.38
C ASN A 72 -13.93 -2.88 7.75
N GLU A 73 -13.48 -1.98 6.88
CA GLU A 73 -12.21 -2.15 6.16
C GLU A 73 -10.99 -1.69 6.98
N LEU A 74 -11.20 -0.77 7.92
CA LEU A 74 -10.15 -0.09 8.68
C LEU A 74 -10.31 -0.39 10.18
N GLY A 75 -9.88 -1.59 10.58
CA GLY A 75 -9.78 -2.00 11.99
C GLY A 75 -8.33 -1.92 12.48
N SER A 76 -7.84 -3.02 13.05
CA SER A 76 -6.42 -3.18 13.40
C SER A 76 -5.67 -3.87 12.26
N HIS A 77 -4.50 -3.35 11.91
CA HIS A 77 -3.68 -3.84 10.80
C HIS A 77 -2.20 -3.84 11.20
N THR A 78 -1.38 -4.59 10.47
CA THR A 78 0.06 -4.71 10.72
C THR A 78 0.85 -4.08 9.58
N LEU A 79 1.75 -3.15 9.91
CA LEU A 79 2.79 -2.65 9.02
C LEU A 79 4.08 -3.41 9.28
N TYR A 80 4.75 -3.90 8.25
CA TYR A 80 6.07 -4.52 8.37
C TYR A 80 7.12 -3.53 7.91
N ALA A 81 7.91 -2.98 8.81
CA ALA A 81 9.02 -2.12 8.45
C ALA A 81 10.21 -2.99 8.07
N VAL A 82 10.71 -2.85 6.85
CA VAL A 82 11.79 -3.68 6.30
C VAL A 82 13.12 -2.93 6.41
N GLY A 83 14.17 -3.66 6.80
CA GLY A 83 15.52 -3.11 6.97
C GLY A 83 16.61 -4.07 6.53
N LYS A 84 17.78 -3.50 6.25
CA LYS A 84 19.03 -4.20 5.95
C LYS A 84 20.10 -3.71 6.92
N GLY A 85 20.47 -4.55 7.89
CA GLY A 85 21.28 -4.10 9.02
C GLY A 85 20.53 -3.03 9.82
N GLU A 86 21.18 -1.90 10.07
CA GLU A 86 20.59 -0.76 10.80
C GLU A 86 19.77 0.19 9.91
N THR A 87 19.81 0.01 8.59
CA THR A 87 19.12 0.88 7.65
C THR A 87 17.72 0.37 7.35
N LYS A 88 16.70 1.18 7.65
CA LYS A 88 15.33 0.92 7.19
C LYS A 88 15.22 1.27 5.70
N VAL A 89 14.73 0.34 4.89
CA VAL A 89 14.68 0.47 3.42
C VAL A 89 13.27 0.71 2.89
N GLY A 90 12.24 0.41 3.69
CA GLY A 90 10.86 0.59 3.28
C GLY A 90 9.87 -0.17 4.14
N TYR A 91 8.72 -0.46 3.55
CA TYR A 91 7.59 -1.06 4.24
C TYR A 91 6.91 -2.12 3.39
N VAL A 92 6.36 -3.12 4.06
CA VAL A 92 5.37 -4.02 3.50
C VAL A 92 4.05 -3.85 4.23
N HIS A 93 2.96 -3.71 3.47
CA HIS A 93 1.62 -3.57 4.03
C HIS A 93 0.63 -4.31 3.14
N VAL A 94 -0.20 -5.15 3.74
CA VAL A 94 -1.26 -5.85 3.03
C VAL A 94 -2.54 -5.06 3.13
N ARG A 95 -3.26 -4.88 2.02
CA ARG A 95 -4.58 -4.25 2.02
C ARG A 95 -5.59 -5.03 1.18
N PRO A 96 -6.83 -5.16 1.66
CA PRO A 96 -7.91 -5.69 0.84
C PRO A 96 -8.51 -4.61 -0.08
N GLU A 97 -9.08 -5.05 -1.18
CA GLU A 97 -9.92 -4.27 -2.08
C GLU A 97 -11.13 -5.10 -2.51
N ILE A 98 -12.31 -4.49 -2.49
CA ILE A 98 -13.54 -5.12 -2.96
C ILE A 98 -13.63 -4.90 -4.47
N THR A 99 -13.83 -5.98 -5.22
CA THR A 99 -14.00 -5.95 -6.69
C THR A 99 -15.24 -6.75 -7.07
N ARG A 100 -15.67 -6.68 -8.35
CA ARG A 100 -16.76 -7.51 -8.87
C ARG A 100 -16.51 -9.03 -8.77
N TRP A 101 -15.25 -9.44 -8.61
CA TRP A 101 -14.85 -10.85 -8.43
C TRP A 101 -14.67 -11.24 -6.96
N GLY A 102 -15.07 -10.36 -6.04
CA GLY A 102 -14.91 -10.50 -4.59
C GLY A 102 -13.69 -9.76 -4.07
N ILE A 103 -13.34 -10.05 -2.81
CA ILE A 103 -12.21 -9.42 -2.13
C ILE A 103 -10.89 -9.93 -2.73
N MET A 104 -10.04 -8.99 -3.15
CA MET A 104 -8.61 -9.22 -3.39
C MET A 104 -7.80 -8.69 -2.20
N GLU A 105 -6.70 -9.35 -1.89
CA GLU A 105 -5.73 -8.94 -0.87
C GLU A 105 -4.38 -8.75 -1.57
N ILE A 106 -3.83 -7.55 -1.49
CA ILE A 106 -2.60 -7.16 -2.15
C ILE A 106 -1.55 -6.86 -1.08
N THR A 107 -0.39 -7.50 -1.19
CA THR A 107 0.81 -7.14 -0.46
C THR A 107 1.55 -6.05 -1.24
N TRP A 108 1.66 -4.87 -0.65
CA TRP A 108 2.39 -3.75 -1.22
C TRP A 108 3.78 -3.63 -0.60
N SER A 109 4.77 -3.36 -1.44
CA SER A 109 6.11 -2.94 -1.05
C SER A 109 6.25 -1.44 -1.35
N LEU A 110 6.61 -0.67 -0.33
CA LEU A 110 6.80 0.77 -0.39
C LEU A 110 8.24 1.10 0.01
N ASP A 111 8.82 2.15 -0.58
CA ASP A 111 10.08 2.71 -0.08
C ASP A 111 9.86 3.55 1.19
N ALA A 112 10.96 4.10 1.74
CA ALA A 112 10.91 4.95 2.94
C ALA A 112 10.08 6.23 2.75
N ASP A 113 9.90 6.68 1.50
CA ASP A 113 9.10 7.85 1.13
C ASP A 113 7.64 7.50 0.79
N LEU A 114 7.25 6.24 0.96
CA LEU A 114 5.94 5.68 0.63
C LEU A 114 5.63 5.68 -0.87
N ARG A 115 6.65 5.62 -1.72
CA ARG A 115 6.48 5.35 -3.15
C ARG A 115 6.40 3.84 -3.39
N VAL A 116 5.64 3.45 -4.40
CA VAL A 116 5.45 2.02 -4.75
C VAL A 116 6.77 1.44 -5.28
N GLN A 117 7.26 0.38 -4.66
CA GLN A 117 8.40 -0.38 -5.19
C GLN A 117 7.92 -1.58 -6.00
N ASP A 118 6.98 -2.34 -5.43
CA ASP A 118 6.35 -3.48 -6.09
C ASP A 118 5.08 -3.92 -5.34
N PHE A 119 4.37 -4.92 -5.87
CA PHE A 119 3.26 -5.57 -5.20
C PHE A 119 3.11 -7.04 -5.62
N ALA A 120 2.36 -7.81 -4.82
CA ALA A 120 1.97 -9.17 -5.14
C ALA A 120 0.55 -9.45 -4.62
N PHE A 121 -0.24 -10.24 -5.36
CA PHE A 121 -1.54 -10.68 -4.84
C PHE A 121 -1.33 -11.80 -3.82
N GLN A 122 -1.79 -11.59 -2.59
CA GLN A 122 -1.90 -12.64 -1.59
C GLN A 122 -3.18 -13.46 -1.80
N ARG A 123 -4.24 -12.78 -2.27
CA ARG A 123 -5.51 -13.40 -2.66
C ARG A 123 -6.09 -12.62 -3.84
N CYS A 124 -6.40 -13.32 -4.92
CA CYS A 124 -7.12 -12.74 -6.04
C CYS A 124 -7.93 -13.82 -6.74
N ARG A 125 -9.22 -13.56 -6.95
CA ARG A 125 -10.12 -14.48 -7.68
C ARG A 125 -10.25 -14.13 -9.16
N ASN A 126 -9.73 -12.98 -9.58
CA ASN A 126 -9.74 -12.60 -10.99
C ASN A 126 -8.74 -13.50 -11.76
N ARG A 127 -9.24 -14.22 -12.77
CA ARG A 127 -8.44 -15.10 -13.63
C ARG A 127 -7.36 -14.34 -14.41
N ARG A 128 -7.52 -13.03 -14.57
CA ARG A 128 -6.60 -12.14 -15.27
C ARG A 128 -5.50 -11.54 -14.37
N ARG A 129 -5.34 -12.02 -13.13
CA ARG A 129 -4.29 -11.58 -12.18
C ARG A 129 -2.88 -11.46 -12.78
N ALA A 130 -2.49 -12.43 -13.62
CA ALA A 130 -1.16 -12.49 -14.20
C ALA A 130 -0.84 -11.30 -15.11
N ILE A 131 -1.86 -10.63 -15.66
CA ILE A 131 -1.68 -9.43 -16.50
C ILE A 131 -1.22 -8.24 -15.64
N LEU A 132 -1.66 -8.15 -14.38
CA LEU A 132 -1.22 -7.08 -13.48
C LEU A 132 0.02 -7.48 -12.67
N GLU A 133 0.28 -8.77 -12.47
CA GLU A 133 1.51 -9.25 -11.82
C GLU A 133 2.74 -9.17 -12.74
N ASN A 134 2.56 -8.93 -14.04
CA ASN A 134 3.66 -8.85 -14.98
C ASN A 134 4.47 -7.55 -14.84
N GLU A 135 5.70 -7.56 -15.36
CA GLU A 135 6.57 -6.39 -15.31
C GLU A 135 6.07 -5.22 -16.17
N ASP A 136 5.30 -5.49 -17.22
CA ASP A 136 4.77 -4.43 -18.09
C ASP A 136 3.75 -3.55 -17.38
N PHE A 137 2.95 -4.10 -16.49
CA PHE A 137 2.06 -3.33 -15.63
C PHE A 137 2.83 -2.74 -14.44
N LYS A 138 3.62 -3.55 -13.72
CA LYS A 138 4.33 -3.11 -12.52
C LYS A 138 5.23 -1.91 -12.77
N LYS A 139 5.96 -1.88 -13.90
CA LYS A 139 6.85 -0.75 -14.24
C LYS A 139 6.10 0.57 -14.42
N GLN A 140 4.81 0.55 -14.75
CA GLN A 140 4.00 1.75 -14.92
C GLN A 140 3.67 2.42 -13.59
N ILE A 141 3.66 1.68 -12.48
CA ILE A 141 3.32 2.22 -11.15
C ILE A 141 4.51 2.28 -10.19
N ARG A 142 5.60 1.58 -10.50
CA ARG A 142 6.85 1.61 -9.73
C ARG A 142 7.41 3.04 -9.64
N GLY A 143 7.83 3.44 -8.45
CA GLY A 143 8.35 4.75 -8.11
C GLY A 143 7.28 5.83 -7.90
N LYS A 144 6.00 5.56 -8.18
CA LYS A 144 4.95 6.57 -8.03
C LYS A 144 4.62 6.81 -6.56
N SER A 145 4.49 8.08 -6.23
CA SER A 145 3.94 8.58 -4.96
C SER A 145 2.41 8.54 -4.96
N PHE A 146 1.82 8.92 -3.82
CA PHE A 146 0.38 9.06 -3.67
C PHE A 146 -0.26 9.95 -4.76
N ASP A 147 0.25 11.17 -4.95
CA ASP A 147 -0.32 12.14 -5.90
C ASP A 147 -0.18 11.66 -7.35
N GLU A 148 0.94 11.00 -7.67
CA GLU A 148 1.18 10.42 -9.00
C GLU A 148 0.31 9.19 -9.30
N LEU A 149 -0.15 8.47 -8.27
CA LEU A 149 -1.14 7.40 -8.41
C LEU A 149 -2.55 7.97 -8.48
N LEU A 150 -2.83 9.04 -7.74
CA LEU A 150 -4.12 9.70 -7.71
C LEU A 150 -4.47 10.30 -9.07
N SER A 151 -3.48 10.80 -9.82
CA SER A 151 -3.67 11.28 -11.19
C SER A 151 -3.98 10.18 -12.22
N LEU A 152 -3.82 8.90 -11.85
CA LEU A 152 -4.14 7.76 -12.74
C LEU A 152 -5.58 7.32 -12.65
N ILE A 153 -6.34 7.84 -11.68
CA ILE A 153 -7.76 7.55 -11.49
C ILE A 153 -8.58 8.82 -11.73
N ASN A 154 -9.82 8.62 -12.17
CA ASN A 154 -10.77 9.71 -12.35
C ASN A 154 -11.20 10.32 -11.00
N GLN A 155 -12.00 11.40 -11.06
CA GLN A 155 -12.37 12.19 -9.88
C GLN A 155 -13.18 11.42 -8.82
N ASP A 156 -13.91 10.38 -9.19
CA ASP A 156 -14.64 9.51 -8.25
C ASP A 156 -13.83 8.26 -7.84
N GLY A 157 -12.64 8.11 -8.41
CA GLY A 157 -11.70 7.00 -8.20
C GLY A 157 -12.18 5.63 -8.64
N THR A 158 -13.25 5.54 -9.43
CA THR A 158 -13.79 4.26 -9.89
C THR A 158 -13.04 3.70 -11.09
N SER A 159 -12.48 4.56 -11.93
CA SER A 159 -11.92 4.22 -13.25
C SER A 159 -10.54 4.84 -13.46
N LEU A 160 -9.78 4.30 -14.41
CA LEU A 160 -8.52 4.90 -14.84
C LEU A 160 -8.76 6.18 -15.65
N THR A 161 -7.78 7.07 -15.69
CA THR A 161 -7.73 8.14 -16.69
C THR A 161 -7.25 7.59 -18.03
N ASP A 162 -7.71 8.20 -19.13
CA ASP A 162 -7.55 7.69 -20.51
C ASP A 162 -6.08 7.39 -20.92
N ASP A 163 -5.12 8.11 -20.35
CA ASP A 163 -3.68 7.96 -20.63
C ASP A 163 -2.85 7.52 -19.40
N GLY A 164 -3.50 7.18 -18.28
CA GLY A 164 -2.81 6.96 -17.00
C GLY A 164 -2.04 5.64 -16.95
N ILE A 165 -2.63 4.57 -17.48
CA ILE A 165 -2.06 3.22 -17.49
C ILE A 165 -2.44 2.50 -18.78
N ALA A 166 -1.44 1.96 -19.47
CA ALA A 166 -1.63 1.09 -20.61
C ALA A 166 -2.05 -0.33 -20.15
N VAL A 167 -3.33 -0.63 -20.27
CA VAL A 167 -3.94 -1.95 -20.08
C VAL A 167 -5.00 -2.22 -21.15
N ASN A 168 -5.38 -3.49 -21.34
CA ASN A 168 -6.51 -3.82 -22.19
C ASN A 168 -7.82 -3.32 -21.54
N SER A 169 -8.81 -2.93 -22.35
CA SER A 169 -10.11 -2.45 -21.86
C SER A 169 -10.84 -3.44 -20.95
N LEU A 170 -10.61 -4.74 -21.13
CA LEU A 170 -11.16 -5.78 -20.25
C LEU A 170 -10.56 -5.78 -18.83
N ASP A 171 -9.41 -5.14 -18.65
CA ASP A 171 -8.61 -5.10 -17.43
C ASP A 171 -8.66 -3.73 -16.72
N GLU A 172 -9.25 -2.70 -17.32
CA GLU A 172 -9.29 -1.33 -16.77
C GLU A 172 -9.90 -1.26 -15.37
N GLU A 173 -11.08 -1.85 -15.15
CA GLU A 173 -11.73 -1.89 -13.82
C GLU A 173 -10.84 -2.60 -12.79
N PHE A 174 -10.13 -3.65 -13.22
CA PHE A 174 -9.25 -4.42 -12.35
C PHE A 174 -8.00 -3.61 -11.98
N ALA A 175 -7.39 -2.94 -12.96
CA ALA A 175 -6.27 -2.04 -12.77
C ALA A 175 -6.65 -0.86 -11.86
N ALA A 176 -7.79 -0.20 -12.10
CA ALA A 176 -8.29 0.87 -11.25
C ALA A 176 -8.45 0.41 -9.79
N SER A 177 -8.94 -0.81 -9.57
CA SER A 177 -9.06 -1.40 -8.23
C SER A 177 -7.68 -1.59 -7.56
N VAL A 178 -6.66 -1.98 -8.32
CA VAL A 178 -5.28 -2.09 -7.82
C VAL A 178 -4.74 -0.72 -7.43
N ILE A 179 -4.97 0.32 -8.23
CA ILE A 179 -4.54 1.69 -7.92
C ILE A 179 -5.26 2.24 -6.68
N ARG A 180 -6.58 2.04 -6.56
CA ARG A 180 -7.33 2.36 -5.33
C ARG A 180 -6.71 1.68 -4.10
N CYS A 181 -6.37 0.39 -4.23
CA CYS A 181 -5.74 -0.34 -3.14
C CYS A 181 -4.37 0.27 -2.76
N ALA A 182 -3.55 0.67 -3.74
CA ALA A 182 -2.28 1.35 -3.51
C ALA A 182 -2.46 2.68 -2.75
N LEU A 183 -3.38 3.53 -3.23
CA LEU A 183 -3.70 4.83 -2.63
C LEU A 183 -4.13 4.69 -1.16
N LYS A 184 -5.03 3.73 -0.88
CA LYS A 184 -5.43 3.39 0.48
C LYS A 184 -4.25 2.96 1.34
N THR A 185 -3.38 2.11 0.78
CA THR A 185 -2.22 1.59 1.48
C THR A 185 -1.27 2.71 1.89
N ILE A 186 -0.94 3.61 0.97
CA ILE A 186 -0.03 4.72 1.22
C ILE A 186 -0.62 5.66 2.27
N VAL A 187 -1.85 6.13 2.09
CA VAL A 187 -2.50 7.07 3.02
C VAL A 187 -2.65 6.49 4.42
N LEU A 188 -3.06 5.22 4.54
CA LEU A 188 -3.15 4.58 5.86
C LEU A 188 -1.79 4.43 6.52
N THR A 189 -0.77 4.07 5.74
CA THR A 189 0.60 3.91 6.26
C THR A 189 1.11 5.25 6.80
N ASP A 190 0.92 6.32 6.05
CA ASP A 190 1.34 7.68 6.39
C ASP A 190 0.66 8.18 7.67
N ILE A 191 -0.67 8.00 7.79
CA ILE A 191 -1.46 8.54 8.91
C ILE A 191 -1.32 7.69 10.18
N VAL A 192 -1.48 6.37 10.08
CA VAL A 192 -1.58 5.50 11.27
C VAL A 192 -0.20 5.16 11.82
N TRP A 193 0.82 5.10 10.97
CA TRP A 193 2.20 4.79 11.34
C TRP A 193 3.14 5.98 11.09
N GLU A 194 2.63 7.21 11.18
CA GLU A 194 3.39 8.44 11.00
C GLU A 194 4.73 8.40 11.73
N LYS A 195 4.75 7.98 13.00
CA LYS A 195 5.98 7.87 13.80
C LYS A 195 7.02 6.94 13.17
N GLN A 196 6.60 5.77 12.67
CA GLN A 196 7.49 4.80 12.02
C GLN A 196 7.95 5.27 10.64
N VAL A 197 7.13 6.06 9.95
CA VAL A 197 7.44 6.70 8.66
C VAL A 197 8.45 7.83 8.85
N GLN A 198 8.17 8.77 9.76
CA GLN A 198 9.05 9.89 10.05
C GLN A 198 10.41 9.44 10.58
N ALA A 199 10.45 8.44 11.46
CA ALA A 199 11.71 7.87 11.95
C ALA A 199 12.60 7.30 10.82
N ALA A 200 12.02 6.87 9.70
CA ALA A 200 12.76 6.36 8.55
C ALA A 200 13.24 7.44 7.58
N ARG A 201 12.51 8.56 7.53
CA ARG A 201 12.84 9.74 6.72
C ARG A 201 13.96 10.59 7.33
N ILE A 202 14.22 10.42 8.63
CA ILE A 202 15.37 11.03 9.29
C ILE A 202 16.65 10.39 8.74
N LEU A 203 17.51 11.21 8.12
CA LEU A 203 18.85 10.82 7.70
C LEU A 203 19.56 10.13 8.88
N PRO A 204 20.22 8.98 8.69
CA PRO A 204 20.91 8.31 9.79
C PRO A 204 21.91 9.30 10.41
N GLN A 205 21.88 9.47 11.73
CA GLN A 205 22.69 10.48 12.44
C GLN A 205 24.18 10.37 12.13
N ASP A 206 24.66 9.18 11.77
CA ASP A 206 26.07 8.89 11.42
C ASP A 206 26.35 8.82 9.91
N SER A 207 25.38 9.19 9.05
CA SER A 207 25.61 9.22 7.60
C SER A 207 26.57 10.35 7.23
N LYS A 208 27.63 10.01 6.49
CA LYS A 208 28.47 11.02 5.83
C LYS A 208 27.65 11.69 4.74
N LEU A 209 27.11 12.87 5.04
CA LEU A 209 26.43 13.71 4.06
C LEU A 209 27.48 14.46 3.25
N GLN A 210 27.39 14.34 1.92
CA GLN A 210 28.14 15.20 1.03
C GLN A 210 27.18 16.18 0.36
N ALA A 211 27.44 17.48 0.53
CA ALA A 211 26.71 18.51 -0.17
C ALA A 211 26.85 18.33 -1.69
N VAL A 212 25.72 18.33 -2.39
CA VAL A 212 25.68 18.36 -3.85
C VAL A 212 25.86 19.80 -4.27
N THR A 213 27.03 20.12 -4.80
CA THR A 213 27.43 21.50 -5.15
C THR A 213 26.74 22.03 -6.41
N LYS A 214 26.15 21.15 -7.23
CA LYS A 214 25.40 21.51 -8.44
C LYS A 214 24.06 20.81 -8.44
N VAL A 215 23.10 21.35 -7.69
CA VAL A 215 21.73 20.84 -7.63
C VAL A 215 21.03 21.04 -8.98
N TYR A 216 21.17 22.23 -9.58
CA TYR A 216 20.61 22.58 -10.87
C TYR A 216 21.60 22.33 -12.00
N THR A 217 21.54 21.13 -12.57
CA THR A 217 22.25 20.83 -13.82
C THR A 217 21.49 21.41 -15.02
N PRO A 218 22.15 21.69 -16.16
CA PRO A 218 21.46 22.15 -17.38
C PRO A 218 20.32 21.22 -17.80
N SER A 219 20.53 19.90 -17.68
CA SER A 219 19.50 18.89 -17.98
C SER A 219 18.30 18.95 -17.04
N LEU A 220 18.53 19.17 -15.74
CA LEU A 220 17.45 19.33 -14.75
C LEU A 220 16.68 20.62 -15.02
N GLN A 221 17.40 21.70 -15.35
CA GLN A 221 16.78 22.99 -15.69
C GLN A 221 15.87 22.87 -16.92
N THR A 222 16.33 22.23 -17.99
CA THR A 222 15.50 21.97 -19.17
C THR A 222 14.28 21.09 -18.85
N ALA A 223 14.42 20.11 -17.95
CA ALA A 223 13.29 19.29 -17.51
C ALA A 223 12.27 20.11 -16.72
N LEU A 224 12.73 20.96 -15.79
CA LEU A 224 11.88 21.85 -14.99
C LEU A 224 11.16 22.88 -15.88
N GLU A 225 11.84 23.48 -16.85
CA GLU A 225 11.24 24.42 -17.81
C GLU A 225 10.16 23.77 -18.69
N ARG A 226 10.31 22.49 -19.03
CA ARG A 226 9.28 21.73 -19.75
C ARG A 226 8.07 21.38 -18.87
N MET A 227 8.30 21.11 -17.59
CA MET A 227 7.25 20.72 -16.64
C MET A 227 6.45 21.93 -16.13
N PHE A 228 7.10 23.08 -15.97
CA PHE A 228 6.51 24.30 -15.44
C PHE A 228 6.59 25.40 -16.51
N ILE A 229 5.51 25.54 -17.30
CA ILE A 229 5.39 26.42 -18.48
C ILE A 229 5.22 27.90 -18.06
N GLY A 230 5.99 28.39 -17.09
CA GLY A 230 5.78 29.72 -16.50
C GLY A 230 7.03 30.34 -15.90
N ASP A 231 6.98 31.66 -15.76
CA ASP A 231 8.02 32.48 -15.15
C ASP A 231 8.16 32.09 -13.66
N ASN A 232 9.27 31.43 -13.32
CA ASN A 232 9.49 30.78 -12.02
C ASN A 232 10.13 31.75 -10.99
N ASN A 233 9.84 33.05 -11.10
CA ASN A 233 10.45 34.09 -10.26
C ASN A 233 10.13 33.96 -8.77
N ASP A 234 9.08 33.20 -8.42
CA ASP A 234 8.65 32.96 -7.03
C ASP A 234 9.37 31.78 -6.35
N ILE A 235 10.19 31.01 -7.09
CA ILE A 235 10.95 29.89 -6.52
C ILE A 235 12.38 30.33 -6.26
N ASP A 236 12.71 30.54 -4.98
CA ASP A 236 14.08 30.77 -4.54
C ASP A 236 14.91 29.48 -4.65
N ARG A 237 15.59 29.36 -5.78
CA ARG A 237 16.45 28.20 -6.10
C ARG A 237 17.82 28.30 -5.45
N GLU A 238 18.26 29.47 -5.00
CA GLU A 238 19.58 29.67 -4.38
C GLU A 238 19.66 29.04 -2.99
N ASN A 239 18.51 28.92 -2.31
CA ASN A 239 18.40 28.32 -0.99
C ASN A 239 18.19 26.80 -0.96
N VAL A 240 18.11 26.14 -2.13
CA VAL A 240 17.95 24.68 -2.19
C VAL A 240 19.28 23.99 -1.90
N LYS A 241 19.35 23.35 -0.72
CA LYS A 241 20.49 22.51 -0.32
C LYS A 241 20.16 21.05 -0.57
N ALA A 242 20.88 20.42 -1.48
CA ALA A 242 20.80 18.96 -1.67
C ALA A 242 22.03 18.29 -1.07
N PHE A 243 21.81 17.15 -0.41
CA PHE A 243 22.86 16.32 0.17
C PHE A 243 22.70 14.90 -0.37
N ARG A 244 23.82 14.27 -0.72
CA ARG A 244 23.87 12.83 -1.02
C ARG A 244 24.40 12.09 0.19
N ILE A 245 23.80 10.94 0.49
CA ILE A 245 24.33 10.01 1.48
C ILE A 245 25.52 9.28 0.83
N VAL A 246 26.70 9.37 1.46
CA VAL A 246 27.89 8.63 1.02
C VAL A 246 28.10 7.47 1.98
N ASP A 247 27.75 6.27 1.53
CA ASP A 247 28.03 5.05 2.28
C ASP A 247 29.54 4.74 2.20
N GLY A 248 30.22 4.75 3.35
CA GLY A 248 31.65 4.49 3.45
C GLY A 248 32.04 3.04 3.16
N SER A 249 31.07 2.15 2.95
CA SER A 249 31.28 0.71 2.73
C SER A 249 31.58 0.33 1.27
N LYS A 250 31.40 1.23 0.28
CA LYS A 250 31.86 0.95 -1.09
C LYS A 250 33.36 1.26 -1.22
N LYS A 251 34.18 0.22 -1.01
CA LYS A 251 35.50 0.15 -1.67
C LYS A 251 35.26 0.43 -3.16
N LYS A 252 35.98 1.41 -3.69
CA LYS A 252 36.15 1.59 -5.13
C LYS A 252 36.61 0.25 -5.71
N ASP A 253 35.78 -0.38 -6.52
CA ASP A 253 36.29 -1.30 -7.52
C ASP A 253 37.07 -0.45 -8.52
N SER A 254 38.35 -0.80 -8.63
CA SER A 254 39.34 -0.32 -9.59
C SER A 254 38.93 -0.61 -11.02
#